data_AF-A0A7C2R5F7-F1
#
_entry.id   AF-A0A7C2R5F7-F1
#
_cell.length_a   1.000
_cell.length_b   1.000
_cell.length_c   1.000
_cell.angle_alpha   90.00
_cell.angle_beta   90.00
_cell.angle_gamma   90.00
#
_symmetry.space_group_name_H-M   'P 1'
#
loop_
_entity.id
_entity.type
_entity.pdbx_description
1 polymer ?
#
loop_
_entity_poly.entity_id
_entity_poly.type
_entity_poly.pdbx_seq_one_letter_code
_entity_poly.pdbx_strand_id
1 'polypeptide(L)' 'MNHSYIFHLQRILPLTTWMLPVLLWIHMPVPAQVSLRYAQNETVTWQEAIDMYGWLDRQYEEALLIEAGETDAGRPLHLF' A
#
# COMPACT_ATOMS: atom_id res chain seq x y z
N MET A 1 -40.39 43.72 15.73
CA MET A 1 -40.30 42.26 15.53
C MET A 1 -38.92 41.94 14.93
N ASN A 2 -38.02 41.47 15.80
CA ASN A 2 -36.81 40.65 15.57
C ASN A 2 -35.96 40.88 14.30
N HIS A 3 -34.91 41.70 14.42
CA HIS A 3 -33.78 41.72 13.47
C HIS A 3 -32.41 41.41 14.12
N SER A 4 -32.37 41.09 15.42
CA SER A 4 -31.11 40.94 16.17
C SER A 4 -30.55 39.52 16.28
N TYR A 5 -31.18 38.50 15.70
CA TYR A 5 -30.76 37.09 15.88
C TYR A 5 -29.82 36.54 14.80
N ILE A 6 -29.57 37.28 13.72
CA ILE A 6 -28.86 36.73 12.55
C ILE A 6 -27.33 36.82 12.69
N PHE A 7 -26.79 37.80 13.45
CA PHE A 7 -25.35 38.07 13.48
C PHE A 7 -24.52 37.22 14.45
N HIS A 8 -25.15 36.44 15.34
CA HIS A 8 -24.41 35.65 16.33
C HIS A 8 -24.06 34.23 15.90
N LEU A 9 -24.65 33.70 14.81
CA LEU A 9 -24.50 32.29 14.44
C LEU A 9 -23.34 32.00 13.47
N GLN A 10 -22.63 33.01 12.98
CA GLN A 10 -21.55 32.83 11.99
C GLN A 10 -20.14 32.77 12.60
N ARG A 11 -19.99 32.82 13.93
CA ARG A 11 -18.69 33.02 14.60
C ARG A 11 -18.07 31.78 15.26
N ILE A 12 -18.49 30.57 14.89
CA ILE A 12 -18.00 29.30 15.51
C ILE A 12 -17.54 28.25 14.47
N LEU A 13 -17.49 28.59 13.19
CA LEU A 13 -17.22 27.61 12.12
C LEU A 13 -16.09 28.06 11.16
N PRO A 14 -14.82 28.17 11.60
CA PRO A 14 -13.75 27.98 10.63
C PRO A 14 -12.74 26.90 11.02
N LEU A 15 -12.70 26.41 12.27
CA LEU A 15 -11.66 25.44 12.70
C LEU A 15 -12.00 23.97 12.42
N THR A 16 -13.28 23.61 12.34
CA THR A 16 -13.70 22.22 12.07
C THR A 16 -13.59 21.83 10.60
N THR A 17 -13.62 22.82 9.69
CA THR A 17 -13.61 22.60 8.23
C THR A 17 -12.24 22.19 7.69
N TRP A 18 -11.14 22.55 8.37
CA TRP A 18 -9.78 22.16 7.96
C TRP A 18 -9.36 20.76 8.42
N MET A 19 -10.09 20.12 9.34
CA MET A 19 -9.79 18.76 9.80
C MET A 19 -10.48 17.65 8.99
N LEU A 20 -11.58 17.99 8.31
CA LEU A 20 -12.34 17.06 7.46
C LEU A 20 -11.56 16.43 6.28
N PRO A 21 -10.68 17.14 5.55
CA PRO A 21 -9.94 16.51 4.45
C PRO A 21 -8.87 15.52 4.93
N VAL A 22 -8.34 15.67 6.15
CA VAL A 22 -7.31 14.77 6.71
C VAL A 22 -7.88 13.39 7.04
N LEU A 23 -9.12 13.32 7.56
CA LEU A 23 -9.81 12.06 7.85
C LEU A 23 -10.20 11.28 6.58
N LEU A 24 -10.48 11.99 5.47
CA LEU A 24 -10.77 11.39 4.17
C LEU A 24 -9.53 10.79 3.49
N TRP A 25 -8.32 11.28 3.80
CA TRP A 25 -7.06 10.74 3.27
C TRP A 25 -6.66 9.39 3.89
N ILE A 26 -7.10 9.07 5.11
CA ILE A 26 -6.71 7.84 5.82
C ILE A 26 -7.34 6.57 5.21
N HIS A 27 -8.40 6.70 4.41
CA HIS A 27 -9.12 5.55 3.86
C HIS A 27 -8.59 5.04 2.52
N MET A 28 -7.41 5.49 2.06
CA MET A 28 -6.82 4.93 0.84
C MET A 28 -6.40 3.48 1.08
N PRO A 29 -6.97 2.49 0.36
CA PRO A 29 -6.54 1.10 0.49
C PRO A 29 -5.09 1.00 0.02
N VAL A 30 -4.19 0.56 0.90
CA VAL A 30 -2.80 0.26 0.54
C VAL A 30 -2.82 -0.99 -0.35
N PRO A 31 -2.48 -0.90 -1.65
CA PRO A 31 -2.60 -2.03 -2.57
C PRO A 31 -1.54 -3.13 -2.38
N ALA A 32 -0.74 -3.06 -1.31
CA ALA A 32 0.40 -3.94 -1.09
C ALA A 32 0.05 -5.33 -0.50
N GLN A 33 -1.21 -5.62 -0.20
CA GLN A 33 -1.58 -6.90 0.41
C GLN A 33 -1.80 -7.99 -0.65
N VAL A 34 -0.85 -8.91 -0.77
CA VAL A 34 -0.99 -10.13 -1.57
C VAL A 34 -2.10 -11.00 -0.98
N SER A 35 -3.02 -11.48 -1.82
CA SER A 35 -4.05 -12.45 -1.42
C SER A 35 -3.43 -13.84 -1.29
N LEU A 36 -3.23 -14.30 -0.06
CA LEU A 36 -2.53 -15.56 0.22
C LEU A 36 -3.51 -16.74 0.20
N ARG A 37 -3.21 -17.76 -0.62
CA ARG A 37 -4.03 -18.98 -0.79
C ARG A 37 -3.58 -20.11 0.14
N TYR A 38 -3.34 -19.79 1.41
CA TYR A 38 -2.81 -20.75 2.39
C TYR A 38 -3.72 -21.95 2.63
N ALA A 39 -5.04 -21.75 2.60
CA ALA A 39 -6.03 -22.80 2.85
C ALA A 39 -6.01 -23.92 1.78
N GLN A 40 -5.46 -23.64 0.60
CA GLN A 40 -5.35 -24.59 -0.50
C GLN A 40 -4.07 -25.45 -0.43
N ASN A 41 -3.17 -25.20 0.54
CA ASN A 41 -1.87 -25.87 0.68
C ASN A 41 -1.05 -25.86 -0.62
N GLU A 42 -1.17 -24.80 -1.40
CA GLU A 42 -0.43 -24.59 -2.64
C GLU A 42 0.95 -24.00 -2.30
N THR A 43 1.98 -24.47 -3.02
CA THR A 43 3.32 -23.85 -2.99
C THR A 43 3.52 -23.08 -4.28
N VAL A 44 4.24 -21.96 -4.23
CA VAL A 44 4.57 -21.20 -5.43
C VAL A 44 5.57 -21.96 -6.28
N THR A 45 5.40 -21.88 -7.60
CA THR A 45 6.42 -22.32 -8.54
C THR A 45 7.62 -21.37 -8.50
N TRP A 46 8.75 -21.84 -9.03
CA TRP A 46 9.96 -21.01 -9.15
C TRP A 46 9.69 -19.71 -9.91
N GLN A 47 8.98 -19.76 -11.04
CA GLN A 47 8.70 -18.56 -11.84
C GLN A 47 7.82 -17.57 -11.08
N GLU A 48 6.78 -18.05 -10.39
CA GLU A 48 5.91 -17.18 -9.58
C GLU A 48 6.68 -16.50 -8.44
N ALA A 49 7.63 -17.20 -7.82
CA ALA A 49 8.50 -16.61 -6.80
C ALA A 49 9.38 -15.50 -7.39
N ILE A 50 10.03 -15.74 -8.54
CA ILE A 50 10.87 -14.74 -9.23
C ILE A 50 10.04 -13.53 -9.66
N ASP A 51 8.85 -13.74 -10.23
CA ASP A 51 7.97 -12.66 -10.68
C ASP A 51 7.52 -11.78 -9.50
N MET A 52 7.21 -12.40 -8.36
CA MET A 52 6.83 -11.71 -7.13
C MET A 52 7.99 -10.87 -6.57
N TYR A 53 9.19 -11.46 -6.42
CA TYR A 53 10.35 -10.74 -5.91
C TYR A 53 10.81 -9.63 -6.86
N GLY A 54 10.73 -9.87 -8.18
CA GLY A 54 11.02 -8.84 -9.18
C GLY A 54 9.99 -7.72 -9.16
N TRP A 55 8.73 -7.99 -8.84
CA TRP A 55 7.75 -6.93 -8.60
C TRP A 55 8.14 -6.09 -7.37
N LEU A 56 8.53 -6.73 -6.27
CA LEU A 56 8.96 -6.02 -5.04
C LEU A 56 10.18 -5.12 -5.28
N ASP A 57 11.22 -5.65 -5.92
CA ASP A 57 12.44 -4.93 -6.34
C ASP A 57 12.11 -3.67 -7.15
N ARG A 58 11.10 -3.72 -8.04
CA ARG A 58 10.67 -2.55 -8.82
C ARG A 58 9.82 -1.55 -8.05
N GLN A 59 9.17 -1.96 -6.96
CA GLN A 59 8.23 -1.09 -6.23
C GLN A 59 8.86 -0.38 -5.03
N TYR A 60 9.91 -0.95 -4.44
CA TYR A 60 10.49 -0.49 -3.18
C TYR A 60 12.00 -0.35 -3.33
N GLU A 61 12.55 0.83 -3.00
CA GLU A 61 13.99 1.11 -3.12
C GLU A 61 14.84 0.22 -2.21
N GLU A 62 14.25 -0.28 -1.12
CA GLU A 62 14.89 -1.16 -0.15
C GLU A 62 14.87 -2.64 -0.54
N ALA A 63 14.10 -3.01 -1.57
CA ALA A 63 14.05 -4.37 -2.09
C ALA A 63 15.08 -4.52 -3.22
N LEU A 64 15.88 -5.59 -3.19
CA LEU A 64 16.87 -5.86 -4.23
C LEU A 64 16.86 -7.34 -4.61
N LEU A 65 16.53 -7.65 -5.86
CA LEU A 65 16.65 -9.01 -6.41
C LEU A 65 17.92 -9.11 -7.25
N ILE A 66 18.89 -9.94 -6.84
CA ILE A 66 20.14 -10.16 -7.58
C ILE A 66 20.27 -11.60 -8.07
N GLU A 67 20.86 -11.76 -9.25
CA GLU A 67 21.34 -13.06 -9.74
C GLU A 67 22.78 -13.29 -9.24
N ALA A 68 22.97 -14.32 -8.42
CA ALA A 68 24.25 -14.63 -7.78
C ALA A 68 25.07 -15.68 -8.55
N GLY A 69 24.47 -16.35 -9.55
CA GLY A 69 25.12 -17.37 -10.36
C GLY A 69 24.13 -18.43 -10.83
N GLU A 70 24.64 -19.63 -11.11
CA GLU A 70 23.86 -20.77 -11.60
C GLU A 70 23.79 -21.87 -10.52
N THR A 71 22.66 -22.56 -10.44
CA THR A 71 22.48 -23.74 -9.57
C THR A 71 23.03 -25.00 -10.22
N ASP A 72 23.14 -26.08 -9.45
CA ASP A 72 23.47 -27.42 -9.96
C ASP A 72 22.46 -27.94 -11.00
N ALA A 73 21.22 -27.45 -10.95
CA ALA A 73 20.16 -27.74 -11.91
C ALA A 73 20.18 -26.85 -13.17
N GLY A 74 21.19 -25.98 -13.33
CA GLY A 74 21.35 -25.10 -14.49
C GLY A 74 20.36 -23.93 -14.54
N ARG A 75 19.82 -23.51 -13.39
CA ARG A 75 18.91 -22.36 -13.28
C ARG A 75 19.61 -21.21 -12.58
N PRO A 76 19.22 -19.94 -12.83
CA PRO A 76 19.81 -18.84 -12.11
C PRO A 76 19.45 -18.85 -10.61
N LEU A 77 20.48 -18.76 -9.76
CA LEU A 77 20.36 -18.57 -8.32
C LEU A 77 20.07 -17.09 -8.05
N HIS A 78 18.90 -16.82 -7.48
CA HIS A 78 18.51 -15.48 -7.08
C HIS A 78 18.65 -15.30 -5.57
N LEU A 79 19.12 -14.13 -5.15
CA LEU A 79 19.12 -13.68 -3.75
C LEU A 79 18.23 -12.45 -3.65
N PHE A 80 17.42 -12.41 -2.60
CA PHE A 80 16.50 -11.33 -2.27
C PHE A 80 16.66 -10.98 -0.79
#